data_AF-A0A925TY23-F1
#
_entry.id   AF-A0A925TY23-F1
#
_cell.length_a   1.000
_cell.length_b   1.000
_cell.length_c   1.000
_cell.angle_alpha   90.00
_cell.angle_beta   90.00
_cell.angle_gamma   90.00
#
_symmetry.space_group_name_H-M   'P 1'
#
loop_
_entity.id
_entity.type
_entity.pdbx_description
1 polymer ?
#
loop_
_entity_poly.entity_id
_entity_poly.type
_entity_poly.pdbx_seq_one_letter_code
_entity_poly.pdbx_strand_id
1 'polypeptide(L)'
;SQAYSKDNGKFYSPPWMKIFIRDAEDPFTILPDNKTGCMNIIDLANINSCCFIATQDLGKINKDTSFEVLGRFDLSDVRGCNLMIE
;
A
#
# COMPACT_ATOMS: atom_id res chain seq x y z
N SER A 1 7.79 -8.04 -12.43
CA SER A 1 6.64 -7.25 -11.95
C SER A 1 5.37 -8.02 -12.26
N GLN A 2 4.41 -8.09 -11.33
CA GLN A 2 3.14 -8.83 -11.52
C GLN A 2 1.93 -7.90 -11.69
N ALA A 3 2.01 -6.65 -11.20
CA ALA A 3 1.03 -5.60 -11.43
C ALA A 3 1.63 -4.50 -12.33
N TYR A 4 0.93 -4.13 -13.39
CA TYR A 4 1.39 -3.15 -14.38
C TYR A 4 0.50 -1.91 -14.34
N SER A 5 1.11 -0.74 -14.53
CA SER A 5 0.35 0.48 -14.71
C SER A 5 -0.15 0.57 -16.16
N LYS A 6 -1.45 0.84 -16.32
CA LYS A 6 -2.06 1.08 -17.64
C LYS A 6 -1.90 2.53 -18.07
N ASP A 7 -2.02 3.46 -17.12
CA ASP A 7 -1.81 4.90 -17.31
C ASP A 7 -1.71 5.61 -15.94
N ASN A 8 -1.10 6.79 -15.89
CA ASN A 8 -1.13 7.75 -14.77
C ASN A 8 -0.84 7.17 -13.37
N GLY A 9 0.09 6.21 -13.26
CA GLY A 9 0.48 5.64 -11.97
C GLY A 9 -0.58 4.76 -11.30
N LYS A 10 -1.66 4.40 -12.01
CA LYS A 10 -2.66 3.44 -11.55
C LYS A 10 -2.28 2.04 -11.97
N PHE A 11 -2.20 1.13 -11.00
CA PHE A 11 -1.82 -0.28 -11.18
C PHE A 11 -3.04 -1.18 -11.01
N TYR A 12 -3.02 -2.31 -11.69
CA TYR A 12 -4.05 -3.36 -11.56
C TYR A 12 -3.38 -4.70 -11.25
N SER A 13 -3.91 -5.39 -10.26
CA SER A 13 -3.44 -6.73 -9.90
C SER A 13 -4.06 -7.79 -10.81
N PRO A 14 -3.32 -8.86 -11.17
CA PRO A 14 -3.90 -10.06 -11.76
C PRO A 14 -4.77 -10.80 -10.73
N PRO A 15 -5.64 -11.75 -11.15
CA PRO A 15 -6.57 -12.43 -10.24
C PRO A 15 -5.94 -13.19 -9.06
N TRP A 16 -4.66 -13.56 -9.16
CA TRP A 16 -3.90 -14.28 -8.11
C TRP A 16 -3.15 -13.36 -7.14
N MET A 17 -3.23 -12.04 -7.33
CA MET A 17 -2.54 -11.04 -6.51
C MET A 17 -3.55 -10.05 -5.93
N LYS A 18 -3.39 -9.68 -4.66
CA LYS A 18 -4.25 -8.71 -3.98
C LYS A 18 -3.42 -7.75 -3.14
N ILE A 19 -3.80 -6.48 -3.18
CA ILE A 19 -3.25 -5.43 -2.32
C ILE A 19 -4.25 -5.15 -1.20
N PHE A 20 -3.73 -4.97 0.01
CA PHE A 20 -4.47 -4.38 1.12
C PHE A 20 -3.72 -3.14 1.60
N ILE A 21 -4.48 -2.12 1.99
CA ILE A 21 -3.93 -0.95 2.66
C ILE A 21 -4.16 -1.15 4.15
N ARG A 22 -3.09 -1.14 4.94
CA ARG A 22 -3.16 -1.20 6.40
C ARG A 22 -2.77 0.13 7.01
N ASP A 23 -3.20 0.33 8.25
CA ASP A 23 -2.73 1.44 9.06
C ASP A 23 -1.19 1.36 9.21
N ALA A 24 -0.54 2.51 9.24
CA ALA A 24 0.92 2.60 9.35
C ALA A 24 1.40 2.33 10.78
N GLU A 25 0.57 2.65 11.77
CA GLU A 25 0.84 2.53 13.20
C GLU A 25 0.25 1.23 13.78
N ASP A 26 -0.83 0.70 13.19
CA ASP A 26 -1.42 -0.59 13.57
C ASP A 26 -1.42 -1.61 12.41
N PRO A 27 -0.58 -2.66 12.45
CA PRO A 27 -0.48 -3.64 11.38
C PRO A 27 -1.73 -4.53 11.22
N PHE A 28 -2.62 -4.59 12.21
CA PHE A 28 -3.83 -5.42 12.18
C PHE A 28 -5.05 -4.68 11.63
N THR A 29 -4.98 -3.36 11.49
CA THR A 29 -6.07 -2.56 10.95
C THR A 29 -5.95 -2.41 9.43
N ILE A 30 -6.92 -2.95 8.69
CA ILE A 30 -7.06 -2.72 7.26
C ILE A 30 -7.92 -1.48 7.03
N LEU A 31 -7.41 -0.55 6.24
CA LEU A 31 -8.08 0.70 5.92
C LEU A 31 -9.09 0.50 4.77
N PRO A 32 -10.20 1.25 4.76
CA PRO A 32 -11.16 1.23 3.66
C PRO A 32 -10.59 1.88 2.38
N ASP A 33 -11.24 1.63 1.25
CA ASP A 33 -10.87 2.21 -0.04
C ASP A 33 -10.76 3.75 0.03
N ASN A 34 -9.86 4.31 -0.79
CA ASN A 34 -9.47 5.71 -0.85
C ASN A 34 -8.77 6.27 0.40
N LYS A 35 -8.43 5.44 1.39
CA LYS A 35 -7.50 5.81 2.46
C LYS A 35 -6.07 5.43 2.09
N THR A 36 -5.13 6.31 2.45
CA THR A 36 -3.70 6.06 2.29
C THR A 36 -3.16 5.37 3.53
N GLY A 37 -2.31 4.38 3.32
CA GLY A 37 -1.61 3.65 4.38
C GLY A 37 -0.51 2.78 3.79
N CYS A 38 0.08 1.92 4.62
CA CYS A 38 1.11 1.01 4.13
C CYS A 38 0.50 -0.16 3.34
N MET A 39 1.23 -0.65 2.33
CA MET A 39 0.76 -1.72 1.46
C MET A 39 1.16 -3.10 1.96
N ASN A 40 0.17 -3.97 2.08
CA ASN A 40 0.36 -5.42 2.17
C ASN A 40 0.06 -6.06 0.81
N ILE A 41 0.93 -6.95 0.36
CA ILE A 41 0.84 -7.64 -0.93
C ILE A 41 0.63 -9.13 -0.66
N ILE A 42 -0.45 -9.68 -1.22
CA ILE A 42 -0.65 -11.12 -1.33
C ILE A 42 -0.44 -11.49 -2.80
N ASP A 43 0.51 -12.36 -3.11
CA ASP A 43 0.77 -12.86 -4.46
C ASP A 43 0.90 -14.39 -4.42
N LEU A 44 -0.15 -15.10 -4.86
CA LEU A 44 -0.20 -16.55 -4.83
C LEU A 44 0.66 -17.20 -5.92
N ALA A 45 1.15 -16.44 -6.90
CA ALA A 45 2.09 -16.96 -7.91
C ALA A 45 3.52 -17.08 -7.36
N ASN A 46 3.82 -16.46 -6.21
CA ASN A 46 5.11 -16.53 -5.53
C ASN A 46 5.33 -17.86 -4.77
N ILE A 47 4.90 -18.99 -5.33
CA ILE A 47 4.87 -20.33 -4.71
C ILE A 47 6.22 -20.77 -4.12
N ASN A 48 7.32 -20.43 -4.81
CA ASN A 48 8.69 -20.80 -4.38
C ASN A 48 9.37 -19.69 -3.56
N SER A 49 8.60 -18.70 -3.09
CA SER A 49 9.10 -17.55 -2.34
C SER A 49 8.05 -17.04 -1.36
N CYS A 50 8.03 -15.73 -1.08
CA CYS A 50 7.11 -15.14 -0.12
C CYS A 50 5.81 -14.67 -0.80
N CYS A 51 4.69 -15.33 -0.50
CA CYS A 51 3.38 -14.93 -0.99
C CYS A 51 2.78 -13.74 -0.23
N PHE A 52 3.23 -13.45 0.99
CA PHE A 52 2.65 -12.43 1.87
C PHE A 52 3.72 -11.44 2.28
N ILE A 53 3.70 -10.24 1.70
CA ILE A 53 4.73 -9.23 1.90
C ILE A 53 4.07 -7.99 2.52
N ALA A 54 4.45 -7.67 3.76
CA ALA A 54 4.16 -6.37 4.36
C ALA A 54 5.26 -5.39 3.96
N THR A 55 4.93 -4.39 3.17
CA THR A 55 5.89 -3.36 2.75
C THR A 55 5.77 -2.11 3.63
N GLN A 56 6.77 -1.24 3.50
CA GLN A 56 6.70 0.15 3.94
C GLN A 56 6.42 1.09 2.76
N ASP A 57 5.75 0.60 1.70
CA ASP A 57 5.26 1.47 0.63
C ASP A 57 3.92 2.06 1.04
N LEU A 58 3.78 3.37 0.88
CA LEU A 58 2.49 4.06 1.01
C LEU A 58 1.70 3.85 -0.27
N GLY A 59 0.43 3.49 -0.12
CA GLY A 59 -0.47 3.31 -1.23
C GLY A 59 -1.92 3.56 -0.88
N LYS A 60 -2.75 3.53 -1.91
CA LYS A 60 -4.21 3.75 -1.83
C LYS A 60 -4.91 2.83 -2.82
N ILE A 61 -6.00 2.19 -2.42
CA ILE A 61 -6.91 1.47 -3.33
C ILE A 61 -8.01 2.43 -3.77
N ASN A 62 -8.24 2.51 -5.08
CA ASN A 62 -9.30 3.30 -5.69
C ASN A 62 -10.59 2.49 -5.82
N LYS A 63 -11.73 3.18 -5.96
CA LYS A 63 -13.05 2.54 -6.16
C LYS A 63 -13.13 1.65 -7.41
N ASP A 64 -12.28 1.90 -8.41
CA ASP A 64 -12.21 1.13 -9.65
C ASP A 64 -11.30 -0.11 -9.53
N THR A 65 -10.94 -0.51 -8.30
CA THR A 65 -10.03 -1.61 -7.94
C THR A 65 -8.57 -1.42 -8.33
N SER A 66 -8.22 -0.29 -8.96
CA SER A 66 -6.81 0.07 -9.15
C SER A 66 -6.17 0.45 -7.82
N PHE A 67 -4.85 0.40 -7.75
CA PHE A 67 -4.09 0.94 -6.64
C PHE A 67 -2.98 1.88 -7.13
N GLU A 68 -2.55 2.77 -6.26
CA GLU A 68 -1.47 3.72 -6.49
C GLU A 68 -0.36 3.47 -5.46
N VAL A 69 0.90 3.59 -5.89
CA VAL A 69 2.08 3.61 -5.01
C VAL A 69 2.52 5.06 -4.88
N LEU A 70 2.36 5.62 -3.68
CA LEU A 70 2.53 7.05 -3.42
C LEU A 70 3.95 7.41 -2.96
N GLY A 71 4.72 6.42 -2.52
CA GLY A 71 6.09 6.60 -2.04
C GLY A 71 6.44 5.57 -0.97
N ARG A 72 7.59 5.75 -0.33
CA ARG A 72 7.99 4.98 0.85
C ARG A 72 7.52 5.72 2.10
N PHE A 73 7.04 4.97 3.09
CA PHE A 73 6.85 5.48 4.43
C PHE A 73 8.22 5.75 5.05
N ASP A 74 8.63 7.01 5.08
CA ASP A 74 9.86 7.44 5.75
C ASP A 74 9.53 7.86 7.19
N LEU A 75 10.25 7.28 8.15
CA LEU A 75 10.18 7.67 9.57
C LEU A 75 10.83 9.05 9.81
N SER A 76 11.51 9.63 8.83
CA SER A 76 12.10 10.97 8.92
C SER A 76 11.04 12.05 9.15
N ASP A 77 9.85 11.92 8.56
CA ASP A 77 8.80 12.94 8.60
C ASP A 77 7.98 12.90 9.89
N VAL A 78 7.97 11.78 10.61
CA VAL A 78 7.32 11.66 11.94
C VAL A 78 8.03 12.50 13.02
N ARG A 79 9.26 12.98 12.76
CA ARG A 79 10.01 13.86 13.68
C ARG A 79 9.88 15.35 13.33
N GLY A 80 9.16 15.71 12.27
CA GLY A 80 9.01 17.08 11.81
C GLY A 80 7.73 17.75 12.32
N CYS A 81 7.80 18.38 13.49
CA CYS A 81 6.85 19.36 14.02
C CYS A 81 5.44 18.86 14.42
N ASN A 82 5.30 18.51 15.71
CA ASN A 82 4.10 18.92 16.46
C ASN A 82 4.04 20.47 16.46
N LEU A 83 3.33 21.09 15.51
CA LEU A 83 2.85 22.45 15.71
C LEU A 83 1.62 22.37 16.62
N MET A 84 1.89 22.31 17.93
CA MET A 84 0.92 22.77 18.93
C MET A 84 0.80 24.28 18.73
N ILE A 85 -0.22 24.73 18.01
CA ILE A 85 -0.58 26.15 17.97
C ILE A 85 -1.37 26.43 19.24
N GLU A 86 -0.79 27.24 20.11
CA GLU A 86 -1.51 28.01 21.13
C GLU A 86 -2.13 29.25 20.48
#